data_AF-A0A069DR59-F1
#
_entry.id   AF-A0A069DR59-F1
#
_cell.length_a   1.000
_cell.length_b   1.000
_cell.length_c   1.000
_cell.angle_alpha   90.00
_cell.angle_beta   90.00
_cell.angle_gamma   90.00
#
_symmetry.space_group_name_H-M   'P 1'
#
loop_
_entity.id
_entity.type
_entity.pdbx_description
1 polymer ?
#
loop_
_entity_poly.entity_id
_entity_poly.type
_entity_poly.pdbx_seq_one_letter_code
_entity_poly.pdbx_strand_id
1 'polypeptide(L)'
;MSLNTAHVNGGVLIHAGECILLFSEDVSMDFSGQDNPAFKGTKVGRIYLTTHRMIFNNNKQNDPLLSFSFPFVTLSDVELEQPVFGANYIKGKVRAQPNGNWVGEAKFKVLFKKGGAIDFAQAMIKAADMASRNGPNSPPPYSPPAGPWYQAPPPAYTATPTGYYGWVPPVHAFPAAPPVNSVYMTDMPPPYPGINAGYAGYASAPPNQQAGAVGFNPNLMAPSEGKAAEAAQSAYYDPNRPQCAYVPPPAYYEPPPTYQEANKKNQ
;
A
#
# COMPACT_ATOMS: atom_id res chain seq x y z
N MET A 1 -8.92 -3.28 -13.66
CA MET A 1 -7.61 -3.87 -13.98
C MET A 1 -7.02 -3.27 -15.22
N SER A 2 -5.68 -3.18 -15.27
CA SER A 2 -4.95 -2.79 -16.46
C SER A 2 -3.71 -3.66 -16.73
N LEU A 3 -3.41 -3.87 -18.00
CA LEU A 3 -2.33 -4.72 -18.52
C LEU A 3 -1.13 -3.86 -18.94
N ASN A 4 0.07 -4.24 -18.51
CA ASN A 4 1.34 -3.59 -18.86
C ASN A 4 1.42 -2.10 -18.51
N THR A 5 0.91 -1.75 -17.33
CA THR A 5 0.79 -0.37 -16.82
C THR A 5 1.53 -0.09 -15.51
N ALA A 6 2.05 -1.11 -14.84
CA ALA A 6 2.60 -1.03 -13.49
C ALA A 6 4.04 -1.61 -13.42
N HIS A 7 4.84 -1.31 -14.44
CA HIS A 7 6.25 -1.66 -14.49
C HIS A 7 7.08 -0.61 -15.24
N VAL A 8 8.35 -0.52 -14.88
CA VAL A 8 9.39 0.27 -15.55
C VAL A 8 10.71 -0.47 -15.36
N ASN A 9 11.51 -0.66 -16.41
CA ASN A 9 12.84 -1.30 -16.33
C ASN A 9 12.84 -2.66 -15.58
N GLY A 10 11.79 -3.45 -15.76
CA GLY A 10 11.61 -4.71 -15.01
C GLY A 10 11.34 -4.53 -13.51
N GLY A 11 11.21 -3.30 -13.03
CA GLY A 11 10.76 -2.84 -11.71
C GLY A 11 9.23 -2.66 -11.62
N VAL A 12 8.72 -2.49 -10.40
CA VAL A 12 7.31 -2.12 -10.15
C VAL A 12 7.16 -0.60 -10.25
N LEU A 13 6.06 -0.14 -10.86
CA LEU A 13 5.69 1.27 -10.89
C LEU A 13 4.49 1.52 -9.98
N ILE A 14 4.68 2.37 -8.98
CA ILE A 14 3.64 2.79 -8.02
C ILE A 14 3.34 4.28 -8.17
N HIS A 15 2.20 4.71 -7.63
CA HIS A 15 1.79 6.10 -7.60
C HIS A 15 2.34 6.85 -6.37
N ALA A 16 2.33 8.18 -6.42
CA ALA A 16 2.70 9.01 -5.26
C ALA A 16 1.78 8.67 -4.07
N GLY A 17 2.36 8.39 -2.90
CA GLY A 17 1.59 8.01 -1.70
C GLY A 17 1.02 6.57 -1.72
N GLU A 18 1.30 5.78 -2.75
CA GLU A 18 1.07 4.33 -2.74
C GLU A 18 2.22 3.65 -1.99
N CYS A 19 1.90 2.80 -0.99
CA CYS A 19 2.91 2.07 -0.23
C CYS A 19 2.74 0.57 -0.43
N ILE A 20 3.85 -0.17 -0.46
CA ILE A 20 3.90 -1.62 -0.52
C ILE A 20 3.67 -2.16 0.91
N LEU A 21 2.57 -2.90 1.07
CA LEU A 21 2.19 -3.58 2.31
C LEU A 21 2.92 -4.90 2.44
N LEU A 22 2.91 -5.71 1.36
CA LEU A 22 3.54 -7.03 1.32
C LEU A 22 4.21 -7.24 -0.04
N PHE A 23 5.29 -7.99 -0.04
CA PHE A 23 6.03 -8.41 -1.23
C PHE A 23 6.25 -9.91 -1.19
N SER A 24 5.99 -10.59 -2.32
CA SER A 24 6.31 -12.00 -2.48
C SER A 24 6.92 -12.23 -3.86
N GLU A 25 8.07 -12.91 -3.87
CA GLU A 25 8.74 -13.38 -5.07
C GLU A 25 8.32 -14.82 -5.42
N ASP A 26 8.68 -15.26 -6.62
CA ASP A 26 8.50 -16.64 -7.10
C ASP A 26 7.05 -17.16 -7.06
N VAL A 27 6.08 -16.27 -7.25
CA VAL A 27 4.69 -16.66 -7.45
C VAL A 27 4.45 -17.11 -8.89
N SER A 28 3.47 -17.98 -9.09
CA SER A 28 2.95 -18.31 -10.43
C SER A 28 1.57 -17.72 -10.63
N MET A 29 1.35 -17.13 -11.79
CA MET A 29 0.11 -16.48 -12.17
C MET A 29 -0.45 -17.15 -13.43
N ASP A 30 -1.66 -17.65 -13.34
CA ASP A 30 -2.42 -18.20 -14.47
C ASP A 30 -3.68 -17.38 -14.69
N PHE A 31 -4.06 -17.23 -15.96
CA PHE A 31 -5.31 -16.58 -16.35
C PHE A 31 -6.18 -17.53 -17.18
N SER A 32 -7.49 -17.34 -17.12
CA SER A 32 -8.44 -18.09 -17.94
C SER A 32 -9.67 -17.24 -18.29
N GLY A 33 -10.42 -17.65 -19.32
CA GLY A 33 -11.59 -16.90 -19.80
C GLY A 33 -11.27 -15.68 -20.65
N GLN A 34 -10.05 -15.58 -21.17
CA GLN A 34 -9.61 -14.50 -22.07
C GLN A 34 -8.65 -15.04 -23.14
N ASP A 35 -8.72 -14.46 -24.35
CA ASP A 35 -7.98 -14.90 -25.53
C ASP A 35 -6.78 -14.03 -25.90
N ASN A 36 -6.65 -12.84 -25.30
CA ASN A 36 -5.46 -12.02 -25.47
C ASN A 36 -4.18 -12.84 -25.09
N PRO A 37 -3.14 -12.87 -25.97
CA PRO A 37 -1.92 -13.65 -25.77
C PRO A 37 -1.20 -13.40 -24.43
N ALA A 38 -1.33 -12.20 -23.86
CA ALA A 38 -0.79 -11.87 -22.54
C ALA A 38 -1.31 -12.79 -21.43
N PHE A 39 -2.50 -13.35 -21.57
CA PHE A 39 -3.13 -14.22 -20.58
C PHE A 39 -2.91 -15.71 -20.84
N LYS A 40 -2.15 -16.08 -21.88
CA LYS A 40 -1.88 -17.49 -22.19
C LYS A 40 -0.63 -17.98 -21.46
N GLY A 41 -0.70 -19.20 -20.96
CA GLY A 41 0.39 -19.89 -20.25
C GLY A 41 0.64 -19.39 -18.83
N THR A 42 1.40 -20.16 -18.07
CA THR A 42 1.78 -19.82 -16.70
C THR A 42 2.88 -18.75 -16.68
N LYS A 43 2.62 -17.67 -15.97
CA LYS A 43 3.58 -16.59 -15.72
C LYS A 43 4.27 -16.82 -14.39
N VAL A 44 5.57 -16.52 -14.31
CA VAL A 44 6.34 -16.59 -13.06
C VAL A 44 6.88 -15.20 -12.78
N GLY A 45 6.71 -14.75 -11.55
CA GLY A 45 7.03 -13.38 -11.23
C GLY A 45 6.98 -13.10 -9.75
N ARG A 46 6.76 -11.83 -9.46
CA ARG A 46 6.64 -11.28 -8.13
C ARG A 46 5.32 -10.54 -8.00
N ILE A 47 4.76 -10.54 -6.80
CA ILE A 47 3.51 -9.89 -6.48
C ILE A 47 3.68 -8.92 -5.32
N TYR A 48 3.02 -7.79 -5.45
CA TYR A 48 2.97 -6.72 -4.47
C TYR A 48 1.54 -6.58 -4.01
N LEU A 49 1.33 -6.51 -2.70
CA LEU A 49 0.12 -5.93 -2.14
C LEU A 49 0.45 -4.49 -1.76
N THR A 50 -0.29 -3.53 -2.30
CA THR A 50 -0.12 -2.11 -1.97
C THR A 50 -1.31 -1.60 -1.16
N THR A 51 -1.22 -0.36 -0.72
CA THR A 51 -2.34 0.36 -0.09
C THR A 51 -3.58 0.49 -1.00
N HIS A 52 -3.49 0.21 -2.31
CA HIS A 52 -4.56 0.47 -3.29
C HIS A 52 -4.91 -0.73 -4.17
N ARG A 53 -3.97 -1.66 -4.39
CA ARG A 53 -4.09 -2.72 -5.39
C ARG A 53 -3.14 -3.87 -5.12
N MET A 54 -3.34 -4.99 -5.81
CA MET A 54 -2.22 -5.92 -6.05
C MET A 54 -1.53 -5.56 -7.37
N ILE A 55 -0.24 -5.86 -7.49
CA ILE A 55 0.50 -5.72 -8.74
C ILE A 55 1.28 -6.99 -8.97
N PHE A 56 1.12 -7.60 -10.15
CA PHE A 56 2.02 -8.66 -10.62
C PHE A 56 3.05 -8.06 -11.58
N ASN A 57 4.32 -8.45 -11.43
CA ASN A 57 5.36 -8.21 -12.42
C ASN A 57 5.94 -9.55 -12.88
N ASN A 58 6.03 -9.74 -14.18
CA ASN A 58 6.61 -10.93 -14.78
C ASN A 58 8.15 -10.84 -14.73
N ASN A 59 8.80 -11.97 -14.46
CA ASN A 59 10.26 -12.05 -14.54
C ASN A 59 10.74 -12.06 -16.01
N LYS A 60 9.90 -12.53 -16.95
CA LYS A 60 10.22 -12.63 -18.38
C LYS A 60 9.88 -11.33 -19.10
N GLN A 61 10.88 -10.51 -19.41
CA GLN A 61 10.71 -9.21 -20.08
C GLN A 61 10.35 -9.32 -21.58
N ASN A 62 10.38 -10.52 -22.14
CA ASN A 62 9.95 -10.82 -23.51
C ASN A 62 8.55 -11.44 -23.57
N ASP A 63 7.89 -11.65 -22.43
CA ASP A 63 6.52 -12.14 -22.39
C ASP A 63 5.53 -10.99 -22.70
N PRO A 64 4.42 -11.24 -23.44
CA PRO A 64 3.43 -10.20 -23.70
C PRO A 64 2.78 -9.63 -22.43
N LEU A 65 2.83 -10.32 -21.28
CA LEU A 65 2.44 -9.80 -19.98
C LEU A 65 3.68 -9.47 -19.16
N LEU A 66 4.00 -8.19 -19.05
CA LEU A 66 5.10 -7.65 -18.23
C LEU A 66 4.61 -7.26 -16.84
N SER A 67 3.41 -6.70 -16.75
CA SER A 67 2.76 -6.39 -15.48
C SER A 67 1.25 -6.48 -15.55
N PHE A 68 0.60 -6.76 -14.43
CA PHE A 68 -0.85 -6.64 -14.31
C PHE A 68 -1.23 -5.94 -13.01
N SER A 69 -2.01 -4.87 -13.13
CA SER A 69 -2.46 -4.04 -12.01
C SER A 69 -3.85 -4.46 -11.58
N PHE A 70 -3.98 -4.78 -10.28
CA PHE A 70 -5.19 -5.30 -9.64
C PHE A 70 -5.85 -4.32 -8.64
N PRO A 71 -6.47 -3.18 -9.04
CA PRO A 71 -7.21 -2.35 -8.10
C PRO A 71 -8.30 -3.14 -7.35
N PHE A 72 -8.43 -2.92 -6.03
CA PHE A 72 -9.35 -3.71 -5.21
C PHE A 72 -10.80 -3.65 -5.71
N VAL A 73 -11.23 -2.47 -6.18
CA VAL A 73 -12.56 -2.22 -6.77
C VAL A 73 -12.87 -3.01 -8.06
N THR A 74 -11.89 -3.75 -8.59
CA THR A 74 -12.04 -4.56 -9.81
C THR A 74 -11.93 -6.05 -9.59
N LEU A 75 -11.71 -6.47 -8.34
CA LEU A 75 -11.72 -7.86 -7.92
C LEU A 75 -13.14 -8.29 -7.58
N SER A 76 -13.48 -9.53 -7.94
CA SER A 76 -14.69 -10.20 -7.48
C SER A 76 -14.42 -11.69 -7.31
N ASP A 77 -15.29 -12.38 -6.57
CA ASP A 77 -15.23 -13.83 -6.36
C ASP A 77 -13.84 -14.33 -5.90
N VAL A 78 -13.21 -13.59 -4.99
CA VAL A 78 -11.86 -13.90 -4.52
C VAL A 78 -11.91 -14.99 -3.44
N GLU A 79 -11.18 -16.07 -3.67
CA GLU A 79 -11.17 -17.25 -2.81
C GLU A 79 -9.72 -17.71 -2.56
N LEU A 80 -9.45 -18.10 -1.31
CA LEU A 80 -8.22 -18.78 -0.91
C LEU A 80 -8.46 -20.29 -0.94
N GLU A 81 -7.63 -20.99 -1.71
CA GLU A 81 -7.69 -22.45 -1.84
C GLU A 81 -6.50 -23.08 -1.13
N GLN A 82 -6.79 -24.07 -0.28
CA GLN A 82 -5.80 -24.77 0.55
C GLN A 82 -5.86 -26.28 0.26
N PRO A 83 -5.32 -26.71 -0.90
CA PRO A 83 -5.36 -28.11 -1.26
C PRO A 83 -4.49 -28.95 -0.29
N VAL A 84 -4.94 -30.16 0.03
CA VAL A 84 -4.19 -31.10 0.89
C VAL A 84 -2.81 -31.43 0.28
N PHE A 85 -2.73 -31.42 -1.06
CA PHE A 85 -1.50 -31.61 -1.81
C PHE A 85 -1.26 -30.42 -2.75
N GLY A 86 -0.05 -29.86 -2.70
CA GLY A 86 0.35 -28.71 -3.53
C GLY A 86 0.39 -27.40 -2.76
N ALA A 87 0.69 -26.32 -3.47
CA ALA A 87 0.79 -24.99 -2.88
C ALA A 87 -0.59 -24.32 -2.80
N ASN A 88 -0.81 -23.59 -1.71
CA ASN A 88 -1.97 -22.72 -1.54
C ASN A 88 -1.99 -21.64 -2.62
N TYR A 89 -3.20 -21.27 -3.04
CA TYR A 89 -3.37 -20.28 -4.08
C TYR A 89 -4.58 -19.38 -3.86
N ILE A 90 -4.48 -18.16 -4.38
CA ILE A 90 -5.58 -17.20 -4.40
C ILE A 90 -6.14 -17.23 -5.82
N LYS A 91 -7.45 -17.41 -5.97
CA LYS A 91 -8.13 -17.28 -7.25
C LYS A 91 -9.21 -16.21 -7.17
N GLY A 92 -9.61 -15.69 -8.32
CA GLY A 92 -10.78 -14.82 -8.39
C GLY A 92 -11.03 -14.34 -9.80
N LYS A 93 -11.94 -13.38 -9.92
CA LYS A 93 -12.26 -12.70 -11.17
C LYS A 93 -11.71 -11.28 -11.16
N VAL A 94 -11.41 -10.82 -12.37
CA VAL A 94 -10.97 -9.46 -12.64
C VAL A 94 -11.74 -8.88 -13.81
N ARG A 95 -12.13 -7.62 -13.68
CA ARG A 95 -12.71 -6.84 -14.77
C ARG A 95 -11.75 -5.80 -15.32
N ALA A 96 -11.68 -5.69 -16.64
CA ALA A 96 -10.92 -4.65 -17.32
C ALA A 96 -11.44 -3.25 -16.92
N GLN A 97 -10.51 -2.32 -16.71
CA GLN A 97 -10.84 -0.89 -16.69
C GLN A 97 -10.94 -0.36 -18.12
N PRO A 98 -11.81 0.63 -18.38
CA PRO A 98 -11.71 1.41 -19.62
C PRO A 98 -10.27 1.91 -19.79
N ASN A 99 -9.73 1.84 -21.01
CA ASN A 99 -8.33 2.17 -21.35
C ASN A 99 -7.26 1.32 -20.64
N GLY A 100 -7.62 0.19 -20.04
CA GLY A 100 -6.68 -0.68 -19.31
C GLY A 100 -5.83 -1.61 -20.18
N ASN A 101 -5.68 -1.36 -21.49
CA ASN A 101 -4.98 -2.21 -22.48
C ASN A 101 -5.56 -3.62 -22.72
N TRP A 102 -6.78 -3.89 -22.24
CA TRP A 102 -7.54 -5.10 -22.56
C TRP A 102 -9.03 -4.85 -22.25
N VAL A 103 -9.90 -5.78 -22.64
CA VAL A 103 -11.36 -5.67 -22.45
C VAL A 103 -11.95 -6.95 -21.89
N GLY A 104 -13.09 -6.82 -21.20
CA GLY A 104 -13.85 -7.94 -20.66
C GLY A 104 -13.40 -8.35 -19.25
N GLU A 105 -13.51 -9.65 -18.98
CA GLU A 105 -13.18 -10.25 -17.69
C GLU A 105 -12.18 -11.38 -17.88
N ALA A 106 -11.44 -11.70 -16.82
CA ALA A 106 -10.60 -12.89 -16.75
C ALA A 106 -10.70 -13.49 -15.34
N LYS A 107 -10.48 -14.79 -15.22
CA LYS A 107 -10.19 -15.41 -13.93
C LYS A 107 -8.67 -15.45 -13.75
N PHE A 108 -8.21 -15.18 -12.55
CA PHE A 108 -6.79 -15.28 -12.19
C PHE A 108 -6.60 -16.37 -11.14
N LYS A 109 -5.40 -16.93 -11.08
CA LYS A 109 -4.93 -17.84 -10.04
C LYS A 109 -3.48 -17.50 -9.71
N VAL A 110 -3.20 -17.16 -8.44
CA VAL A 110 -1.87 -16.87 -7.91
C VAL A 110 -1.43 -17.99 -6.98
N LEU A 111 -0.44 -18.77 -7.40
CA LEU A 111 0.18 -19.82 -6.60
C LEU A 111 1.38 -19.26 -5.82
N PHE A 112 1.42 -19.48 -4.50
CA PHE A 112 2.52 -19.04 -3.65
C PHE A 112 3.45 -20.22 -3.34
N LYS A 113 4.53 -20.37 -4.11
CA LYS A 113 5.43 -21.53 -4.05
C LYS A 113 6.22 -21.63 -2.75
N LYS A 114 6.48 -20.49 -2.10
CA LYS A 114 7.27 -20.39 -0.85
C LYS A 114 6.41 -20.20 0.40
N GLY A 115 5.09 -20.44 0.32
CA GLY A 115 4.15 -20.14 1.41
C GLY A 115 3.68 -18.69 1.44
N GLY A 116 2.97 -18.31 2.50
CA GLY A 116 2.42 -16.95 2.67
C GLY A 116 1.07 -16.68 2.00
N ALA A 117 0.49 -17.64 1.26
CA ALA A 117 -0.81 -17.42 0.59
C ALA A 117 -1.94 -17.01 1.54
N ILE A 118 -1.96 -17.59 2.75
CA ILE A 118 -3.00 -17.33 3.76
C ILE A 118 -2.86 -15.89 4.26
N ASP A 119 -1.67 -15.51 4.71
CA ASP A 119 -1.37 -14.16 5.20
C ASP A 119 -1.58 -13.10 4.10
N PHE A 120 -1.18 -13.41 2.86
CA PHE A 120 -1.41 -12.53 1.71
C PHE A 120 -2.91 -12.34 1.47
N ALA A 121 -3.69 -13.42 1.44
CA ALA A 121 -5.13 -13.37 1.19
C ALA A 121 -5.86 -12.59 2.28
N GLN A 122 -5.54 -12.85 3.56
CA GLN A 122 -6.12 -12.13 4.69
C GLN A 122 -5.78 -10.63 4.65
N ALA A 123 -4.51 -10.29 4.38
CA ALA A 123 -4.08 -8.90 4.27
C ALA A 123 -4.73 -8.19 3.07
N MET A 124 -4.85 -8.87 1.93
CA MET A 124 -5.52 -8.34 0.74
C MET A 124 -7.01 -8.09 1.00
N ILE A 125 -7.73 -9.03 1.61
CA ILE A 125 -9.14 -8.86 1.97
C ILE A 125 -9.31 -7.69 2.94
N LYS A 126 -8.43 -7.59 3.95
CA LYS A 126 -8.46 -6.49 4.91
C LYS A 126 -8.18 -5.14 4.25
N ALA A 127 -7.20 -5.07 3.35
CA ALA A 127 -6.88 -3.86 2.59
C ALA A 127 -8.03 -3.47 1.67
N ALA A 128 -8.65 -4.43 0.98
CA ALA A 128 -9.82 -4.19 0.14
C ALA A 128 -11.03 -3.67 0.94
N ASP A 129 -11.30 -4.22 2.13
CA ASP A 129 -12.37 -3.75 3.03
C ASP A 129 -12.12 -2.33 3.56
N MET A 130 -10.87 -1.97 3.85
CA MET A 130 -10.55 -0.59 4.24
C MET A 130 -10.67 0.37 3.05
N ALA A 131 -10.18 -0.02 1.88
CA ALA A 131 -10.21 0.81 0.68
C ALA A 131 -11.63 1.04 0.15
N SER A 132 -12.52 0.04 0.25
CA SER A 132 -13.92 0.14 -0.22
C SER A 132 -14.72 1.20 0.54
N ARG A 133 -14.32 1.55 1.76
CA ARG A 133 -14.94 2.61 2.57
C ARG A 133 -14.57 4.02 2.10
N ASN A 134 -13.53 4.15 1.28
CA ASN A 134 -12.90 5.43 0.93
C ASN A 134 -13.21 5.89 -0.50
N GLY A 135 -14.06 5.19 -1.26
CA GLY A 135 -14.31 5.59 -2.65
C GLY A 135 -15.47 4.86 -3.32
N PRO A 136 -15.76 5.20 -4.58
CA PRO A 136 -16.87 4.61 -5.33
C PRO A 136 -16.61 3.13 -5.65
N ASN A 137 -17.70 2.36 -5.74
CA ASN A 137 -17.67 0.92 -6.03
C ASN A 137 -17.18 0.58 -7.46
N SER A 138 -16.91 1.58 -8.30
CA SER A 138 -16.43 1.39 -9.66
C SER A 138 -15.08 2.07 -9.86
N PRO A 139 -14.09 1.40 -10.48
CA PRO A 139 -12.86 2.07 -10.86
C PRO A 139 -13.14 3.18 -11.90
N PRO A 140 -12.41 4.31 -11.86
CA PRO A 140 -12.41 5.22 -13.00
C PRO A 140 -11.70 4.56 -14.21
N PRO A 141 -11.87 5.13 -15.42
CA PRO A 141 -11.03 4.82 -16.56
C PRO A 141 -9.55 4.87 -16.18
N TYR A 142 -8.77 3.91 -16.65
CA TYR A 142 -7.33 3.97 -16.50
C TYR A 142 -6.79 5.17 -17.28
N SER A 143 -6.06 6.04 -16.61
CA SER A 143 -5.22 7.05 -17.22
C SER A 143 -3.75 6.66 -16.98
N PRO A 144 -2.92 6.57 -18.03
CA PRO A 144 -1.50 6.41 -17.82
C PRO A 144 -0.97 7.60 -17.00
N PRO A 145 -0.07 7.37 -16.03
CA PRO A 145 0.56 8.47 -15.31
C PRO A 145 1.22 9.44 -16.30
N ALA A 146 0.85 10.72 -16.21
CA ALA A 146 1.52 11.76 -16.97
C ALA A 146 2.81 12.18 -16.24
N GLY A 147 3.88 12.44 -16.99
CA GLY A 147 5.15 12.90 -16.43
C GLY A 147 6.20 11.80 -16.23
N PRO A 148 7.38 12.17 -15.68
CA PRO A 148 8.47 11.22 -15.48
C PRO A 148 8.15 10.24 -14.35
N TRP A 149 8.87 9.13 -14.35
CA TRP A 149 9.01 8.24 -13.21
C TRP A 149 10.43 8.36 -12.67
N TYR A 150 10.60 8.07 -11.38
CA TYR A 150 11.90 8.05 -10.72
C TYR A 150 11.98 6.87 -9.77
N GLN A 151 13.19 6.53 -9.35
CA GLN A 151 13.39 5.51 -8.34
C GLN A 151 12.81 5.99 -7.01
N ALA A 152 11.93 5.19 -6.41
CA ALA A 152 11.35 5.50 -5.11
C ALA A 152 12.38 5.22 -4.01
N PRO A 153 12.82 6.21 -3.21
CA PRO A 153 13.69 5.95 -2.09
C PRO A 153 12.89 5.37 -0.91
N PRO A 154 13.38 4.35 -0.18
CA PRO A 154 12.85 4.06 1.14
C PRO A 154 12.98 5.30 2.05
N PRO A 155 12.01 5.60 2.94
CA PRO A 155 10.82 4.82 3.27
C PRO A 155 9.57 5.18 2.43
N ALA A 156 9.70 5.95 1.35
CA ALA A 156 8.56 6.54 0.63
C ALA A 156 7.54 5.51 0.10
N TYR A 157 7.98 4.28 -0.14
CA TYR A 157 7.14 3.18 -0.63
C TYR A 157 6.90 2.08 0.42
N THR A 158 7.46 2.17 1.62
CA THR A 158 7.34 1.11 2.63
C THR A 158 6.08 1.30 3.48
N ALA A 159 5.50 0.20 3.95
CA ALA A 159 4.40 0.26 4.91
C ALA A 159 4.77 1.08 6.16
N THR A 160 3.82 1.83 6.71
CA THR A 160 4.08 2.57 7.96
C THR A 160 4.28 1.59 9.13
N PRO A 161 5.32 1.78 9.98
CA PRO A 161 5.54 0.95 11.16
C PRO A 161 4.37 0.96 12.15
N THR A 162 3.59 2.05 12.20
CA THR A 162 2.45 2.20 13.10
C THR A 162 1.17 1.53 12.57
N GLY A 163 1.20 0.99 11.35
CA GLY A 163 0.03 0.43 10.67
C GLY A 163 -1.01 1.46 10.24
N TYR A 164 -2.18 0.96 9.88
CA TYR A 164 -3.29 1.68 9.25
C TYR A 164 -4.57 1.40 10.05
N TYR A 165 -5.12 2.42 10.72
CA TYR A 165 -6.36 2.30 11.51
C TYR A 165 -6.36 1.13 12.51
N GLY A 166 -5.25 0.96 13.23
CA GLY A 166 -5.07 -0.14 14.19
C GLY A 166 -4.77 -1.51 13.57
N TRP A 167 -4.67 -1.59 12.24
CA TRP A 167 -4.22 -2.81 11.54
C TRP A 167 -2.77 -2.67 11.07
N VAL A 168 -1.93 -3.63 11.44
CA VAL A 168 -0.54 -3.70 10.98
C VAL A 168 -0.44 -4.82 9.93
N PRO A 169 0.11 -4.55 8.72
CA PRO A 169 0.34 -5.60 7.74
C PRO A 169 1.28 -6.69 8.29
N PRO A 170 1.05 -7.97 7.98
CA PRO A 170 1.86 -9.08 8.49
C PRO A 170 3.22 -9.19 7.76
N VAL A 171 4.02 -8.13 7.79
CA VAL A 171 5.31 -8.05 7.08
C VAL A 171 6.30 -9.15 7.51
N HIS A 172 6.17 -9.66 8.74
CA HIS A 172 7.00 -10.74 9.27
C HIS A 172 6.79 -12.08 8.52
N ALA A 173 5.60 -12.31 7.94
CA ALA A 173 5.33 -13.48 7.10
C ALA A 173 5.95 -13.35 5.69
N PHE A 174 6.48 -12.17 5.35
CA PHE A 174 7.07 -11.84 4.05
C PHE A 174 8.44 -11.20 4.25
N PRO A 175 9.47 -11.97 4.65
CA PRO A 175 10.80 -11.44 4.93
C PRO A 175 11.55 -10.94 3.70
N ALA A 176 11.09 -11.29 2.49
CA ALA A 176 11.64 -10.79 1.25
C ALA A 176 11.29 -9.31 1.05
N ALA A 177 12.20 -8.56 0.44
CA ALA A 177 11.99 -7.18 0.03
C ALA A 177 12.04 -7.06 -1.50
N PRO A 178 11.39 -6.04 -2.10
CA PRO A 178 11.57 -5.74 -3.51
C PRO A 178 13.07 -5.61 -3.85
N PRO A 179 13.53 -6.12 -5.00
CA PRO A 179 14.93 -5.98 -5.40
C PRO A 179 15.42 -4.52 -5.37
N VAL A 180 16.71 -4.33 -5.06
CA VAL A 180 17.36 -3.02 -5.05
C VAL A 180 17.13 -2.31 -6.39
N ASN A 181 16.85 -1.01 -6.35
CA ASN A 181 16.58 -0.16 -7.52
C ASN A 181 15.43 -0.66 -8.42
N SER A 182 14.47 -1.42 -7.88
CA SER A 182 13.35 -1.98 -8.66
C SER A 182 11.97 -1.41 -8.32
N VAL A 183 11.90 -0.42 -7.44
CA VAL A 183 10.66 0.31 -7.13
C VAL A 183 10.75 1.70 -7.73
N TYR A 184 9.81 2.01 -8.61
CA TYR A 184 9.68 3.31 -9.27
C TYR A 184 8.37 3.97 -8.87
N MET A 185 8.37 5.29 -8.80
CA MET A 185 7.20 6.08 -8.43
C MET A 185 6.96 7.19 -9.44
N THR A 186 5.68 7.51 -9.65
CA THR A 186 5.23 8.67 -10.41
C THR A 186 4.81 9.77 -9.45
N ASP A 187 4.83 11.03 -9.89
CA ASP A 187 4.26 12.14 -9.09
C ASP A 187 2.72 12.12 -9.04
N MET A 188 2.08 11.30 -9.87
CA MET A 188 0.62 11.23 -9.94
C MET A 188 0.03 10.42 -8.77
N PRO A 189 -1.10 10.89 -8.20
CA PRO A 189 -1.88 10.15 -7.22
C PRO A 189 -2.41 8.81 -7.77
N PRO A 190 -2.71 7.81 -6.91
CA PRO A 190 -3.39 6.60 -7.35
C PRO A 190 -4.81 6.93 -7.83
N PRO A 191 -5.25 6.44 -9.01
CA PRO A 191 -6.59 6.69 -9.51
C PRO A 191 -7.60 5.66 -8.96
N TYR A 192 -7.32 5.02 -7.82
CA TYR A 192 -8.18 4.02 -7.19
C TYR A 192 -8.30 4.34 -5.69
N PRO A 193 -9.32 3.84 -4.98
CA PRO A 193 -9.39 4.03 -3.54
C PRO A 193 -8.29 3.21 -2.86
N GLY A 194 -7.74 3.74 -1.78
CA GLY A 194 -6.75 3.04 -0.97
C GLY A 194 -7.11 3.04 0.50
N ILE A 195 -6.31 2.34 1.30
CA ILE A 195 -6.53 2.21 2.74
C ILE A 195 -6.30 3.53 3.49
N ASN A 196 -5.52 4.47 2.95
CA ASN A 196 -5.20 5.74 3.59
C ASN A 196 -6.39 6.72 3.44
N ALA A 197 -7.22 6.88 4.47
CA ALA A 197 -8.25 7.91 4.46
C ALA A 197 -7.58 9.29 4.65
N GLY A 198 -7.71 10.15 3.63
CA GLY A 198 -7.03 11.45 3.54
C GLY A 198 -6.37 11.69 2.19
N TYR A 199 -6.12 10.65 1.41
CA TYR A 199 -5.65 10.80 0.04
C TYR A 199 -6.87 11.03 -0.90
N ALA A 200 -7.35 12.27 -0.95
CA ALA A 200 -8.47 12.69 -1.80
C ALA A 200 -8.06 12.81 -3.29
N GLY A 201 -7.55 11.72 -3.88
CA GLY A 201 -7.22 11.63 -5.31
C GLY A 201 -8.46 11.55 -6.24
N TYR A 202 -9.67 11.50 -5.66
CA TYR A 202 -10.93 11.44 -6.40
C TYR A 202 -11.54 12.80 -6.77
N ALA A 203 -10.91 13.91 -6.38
CA ALA A 203 -11.33 15.22 -6.85
C ALA A 203 -10.67 15.51 -8.21
N SER A 204 -11.52 15.66 -9.23
CA SER A 204 -11.21 16.28 -10.52
C SER A 204 -10.07 17.29 -10.43
N ALA A 205 -8.99 17.06 -11.17
CA ALA A 205 -7.84 17.95 -11.27
C ALA A 205 -8.29 19.40 -11.56
N PRO A 206 -7.99 20.38 -10.68
CA PRO A 206 -8.03 21.78 -11.07
C PRO A 206 -6.77 22.11 -11.89
N PRO A 207 -6.84 23.05 -12.84
CA PRO A 207 -5.71 23.43 -13.67
C PRO A 207 -4.69 24.23 -12.83
N ASN A 208 -3.43 23.84 -12.94
CA ASN A 208 -2.24 24.58 -12.49
C ASN A 208 -2.22 25.05 -11.03
N GLN A 209 -1.45 24.34 -10.21
CA GLN A 209 -0.58 24.99 -9.22
C GLN A 209 0.58 24.05 -8.84
N GLN A 210 1.78 24.56 -9.09
CA GLN A 210 3.09 24.24 -8.53
C GLN A 210 3.22 22.90 -7.77
N ALA A 211 4.04 22.01 -8.31
CA ALA A 211 4.62 20.88 -7.59
C ALA A 211 5.21 21.36 -6.26
N GLY A 212 4.56 21.00 -5.15
CA GLY A 212 5.00 21.25 -3.80
C GLY A 212 5.06 19.92 -3.07
N ALA A 213 6.25 19.57 -2.61
CA ALA A 213 6.47 18.51 -1.64
C ALA A 213 5.39 18.55 -0.56
N VAL A 214 4.91 17.38 -0.15
CA VAL A 214 3.98 17.21 0.97
C VAL A 214 4.61 17.68 2.27
N GLY A 215 4.61 19.01 2.45
CA GLY A 215 4.83 19.68 3.72
C GLY A 215 3.55 19.60 4.53
N PHE A 216 3.64 18.94 5.68
CA PHE A 216 2.65 18.98 6.74
C PHE A 216 2.35 20.46 7.06
N ASN A 217 1.15 20.96 6.72
CA ASN A 217 0.72 22.30 7.12
C ASN A 217 -0.08 22.16 8.43
N PRO A 218 0.45 22.58 9.59
CA PRO A 218 -0.18 22.29 10.89
C PRO A 218 -1.38 23.20 11.21
N ASN A 219 -1.77 24.11 10.31
CA ASN A 219 -2.60 25.24 10.69
C ASN A 219 -4.12 25.06 10.51
N LEU A 220 -4.64 23.83 10.64
CA LEU A 220 -6.10 23.59 10.63
C LEU A 220 -6.61 22.73 11.79
N MET A 221 -5.84 22.53 12.87
CA MET A 221 -6.31 21.74 14.01
C MET A 221 -6.91 22.60 15.13
N ALA A 222 -8.07 22.15 15.62
CA ALA A 222 -8.80 22.77 16.71
C ALA A 222 -7.96 22.84 18.01
N PRO A 223 -8.21 23.79 18.93
CA PRO A 223 -7.27 24.16 19.99
C PRO A 223 -6.99 23.11 21.08
N SER A 224 -7.61 21.92 21.03
CA SER A 224 -7.52 20.92 22.09
C SER A 224 -6.40 19.88 21.92
N GLU A 225 -5.73 19.80 20.76
CA GLU A 225 -4.80 18.70 20.47
C GLU A 225 -3.31 19.11 20.40
N GLY A 226 -2.98 20.39 20.59
CA GLY A 226 -1.61 20.91 20.44
C GLY A 226 -0.59 20.38 21.47
N LYS A 227 -1.04 20.00 22.67
CA LYS A 227 -0.14 19.56 23.76
C LYS A 227 0.39 18.12 23.61
N ALA A 228 -0.28 17.29 22.82
CA ALA A 228 0.15 15.90 22.59
C ALA A 228 1.20 15.77 21.46
N ALA A 229 1.23 16.74 20.53
CA ALA A 229 2.11 16.71 19.38
C ALA A 229 3.55 17.18 19.68
N GLU A 230 3.74 18.01 20.70
CA GLU A 230 5.07 18.55 21.06
C GLU A 230 5.96 17.51 21.79
N ALA A 231 5.36 16.52 22.44
CA ALA A 231 6.09 15.43 23.12
C ALA A 231 6.69 14.38 22.16
N ALA A 232 6.25 14.34 20.91
CA ALA A 232 6.66 13.31 19.94
C ALA A 232 7.84 13.74 19.04
N GLN A 233 8.28 15.00 19.08
CA GLN A 233 9.28 15.55 18.16
C GLN A 233 10.74 15.52 18.66
N SER A 234 11.01 14.99 19.85
CA SER A 234 12.32 15.14 20.51
C SER A 234 13.13 13.84 20.69
N ALA A 235 12.95 12.84 19.82
CA ALA A 235 13.80 11.65 19.78
C ALA A 235 14.88 11.79 18.69
N TYR A 236 16.04 12.32 19.05
CA TYR A 236 17.22 12.34 18.18
C TYR A 236 17.93 10.99 18.23
N TYR A 237 18.12 10.35 17.08
CA TYR A 237 18.81 9.06 16.94
C TYR A 237 20.29 9.29 16.56
N ASP A 238 21.23 8.87 17.42
CA ASP A 238 22.68 8.88 17.15
C ASP A 238 23.14 7.50 16.62
N PRO A 239 23.58 7.40 15.35
CA PRO A 239 24.00 6.14 14.73
C PRO A 239 25.21 5.45 15.37
N ASN A 240 25.98 6.11 16.24
CA ASN A 240 27.21 5.54 16.81
C ASN A 240 27.01 4.80 18.15
N ARG A 241 25.80 4.83 18.75
CA ARG A 241 25.54 4.19 20.06
C ARG A 241 24.17 3.48 20.09
N PRO A 242 24.03 2.31 19.43
CA PRO A 242 22.74 1.64 19.24
C PRO A 242 22.12 1.02 20.51
N GLN A 243 22.77 1.13 21.68
CA GLN A 243 22.36 0.44 22.92
C GLN A 243 21.85 1.40 24.01
N CYS A 244 21.76 2.72 23.75
CA CYS A 244 21.30 3.68 24.76
C CYS A 244 20.28 4.65 24.16
N ALA A 245 18.99 4.43 24.45
CA ALA A 245 17.95 5.44 24.24
C ALA A 245 18.02 6.42 25.42
N TYR A 246 18.44 7.66 25.17
CA TYR A 246 18.37 8.73 26.16
C TYR A 246 16.92 9.24 26.23
N VAL A 247 16.24 8.94 27.32
CA VAL A 247 14.93 9.51 27.63
C VAL A 247 15.18 10.76 28.47
N PRO A 248 14.90 11.99 27.99
CA PRO A 248 14.99 13.17 28.83
C PRO A 248 13.97 13.08 29.97
N PRO A 249 14.33 13.48 31.20
CA PRO A 249 13.40 13.45 32.32
C PRO A 249 12.19 14.37 32.05
N PRO A 250 10.98 13.99 32.48
CA PRO A 250 9.77 14.73 32.19
C PRO A 250 9.86 16.16 32.76
N ALA A 251 9.54 17.12 31.91
CA ALA A 251 9.64 18.54 32.21
C ALA A 251 8.46 19.07 33.06
N TYR A 252 7.96 18.33 34.05
CA TYR A 252 6.96 18.85 35.00
C TYR A 252 7.09 18.14 36.35
N TYR A 253 7.82 18.75 37.28
CA TYR A 253 7.69 18.47 38.71
C TYR A 253 6.68 19.49 39.26
N GLU A 254 5.41 19.15 39.30
CA GLU A 254 4.48 19.89 40.17
C GLU A 254 4.76 19.45 41.62
N PRO A 255 5.16 20.35 42.53
CA PRO A 255 5.28 19.99 43.93
C PRO A 255 3.89 19.64 44.49
N PRO A 256 3.78 18.65 45.38
CA PRO A 256 2.50 18.27 45.96
C PRO A 256 1.88 19.44 46.73
N PRO A 257 0.53 19.56 46.75
CA PRO A 257 -0.16 20.67 47.39
C PRO A 257 0.14 20.72 48.89
N THR A 258 0.22 21.93 49.44
CA THR A 258 0.47 22.12 50.87
C THR A 258 -0.77 21.74 51.69
N TYR A 259 -0.54 21.27 52.91
CA TYR A 259 -1.56 20.71 53.83
C TYR A 259 -2.78 21.63 54.11
N GLN A 260 -2.70 22.91 53.75
CA GLN A 260 -3.76 23.90 53.98
C GLN A 260 -4.86 23.90 52.91
N GLU A 261 -4.63 23.33 51.73
CA GLU A 261 -5.60 23.35 50.63
C GLU A 261 -6.51 22.10 50.57
N ALA A 262 -6.20 21.04 51.31
CA ALA A 262 -7.00 19.81 51.33
C ALA A 262 -8.29 19.90 52.17
N ASN A 263 -8.49 20.96 52.97
CA ASN A 263 -9.55 21.04 53.98
C ASN A 263 -10.72 22.00 53.66
N LYS A 264 -10.87 22.45 52.41
CA LYS A 264 -12.12 23.14 52.00
C LYS A 264 -13.03 22.19 51.23
N LYS A 265 -13.69 21.29 51.95
CA LYS A 265 -14.91 20.61 51.51
C LYS A 265 -16.02 20.82 52.55
N ASN A 266 -17.17 21.25 52.02
CA ASN A 266 -18.51 21.21 52.61
C ASN A 266 -18.80 22.13 53.81
N GLN A 267 -19.43 23.26 53.51
CA GLN A 267 -20.71 23.65 54.13
C GLN A 267 -21.67 24.11 53.04
#